data_AF-A0A183HS63-F1
#
_entry.id   AF-A0A183HS63-F1
#
_cell.length_a   1.000
_cell.length_b   1.000
_cell.length_c   1.000
_cell.angle_alpha   90.00
_cell.angle_beta   90.00
_cell.angle_gamma   90.00
#
_symmetry.space_group_name_H-M   'P 1'
#
loop_
_entity.id
_entity.type
_entity.pdbx_description
1 polymer ?
#
loop_
_entity_poly.entity_id
_entity_poly.type
_entity_poly.pdbx_seq_one_letter_code
_entity_poly.pdbx_strand_id
1 'polypeptide(L)'
;MSSLWILFYLTSVSIQEQIIRVGHLLPANPIIANEADVLKICANDLRKRNILPPNLTLEVITMESCKDFNGVENAAYLHYIHNATIYFGPGCNEGITI
;
A
#
# COMPACT_ATOMS: atom_id res chain seq x y z
N MET A 1 -23.56 -39.41 -2.30
CA MET A 1 -22.17 -39.09 -2.71
C MET A 1 -22.01 -37.70 -3.32
N SER A 2 -23.02 -37.01 -3.90
CA SER A 2 -22.81 -35.67 -4.48
C SER A 2 -22.82 -34.49 -3.48
N SER A 3 -23.45 -34.63 -2.30
CA SER A 3 -23.51 -33.56 -1.29
C SER A 3 -22.13 -33.20 -0.70
N LEU A 4 -21.22 -34.17 -0.58
CA LEU A 4 -19.86 -33.92 -0.11
C LEU A 4 -19.05 -33.06 -1.10
N TRP A 5 -19.26 -33.25 -2.41
CA TRP A 5 -18.57 -32.49 -3.45
C TRP A 5 -19.06 -31.04 -3.50
N ILE A 6 -20.35 -30.81 -3.25
CA ILE A 6 -20.92 -29.46 -3.14
C ILE A 6 -20.37 -28.75 -1.90
N LEU A 7 -20.26 -29.45 -0.76
CA LEU A 7 -19.66 -28.88 0.45
C LEU A 7 -18.18 -28.52 0.23
N PHE A 8 -17.43 -29.40 -0.43
CA PHE A 8 -16.02 -29.15 -0.77
C PHE A 8 -15.88 -27.95 -1.72
N TYR A 9 -16.77 -27.83 -2.72
CA TYR A 9 -16.79 -26.73 -3.68
C TYR A 9 -17.13 -25.38 -3.01
N LEU A 10 -18.05 -25.37 -2.05
CA LEU A 10 -18.41 -24.18 -1.27
C LEU A 10 -17.30 -23.76 -0.30
N THR A 11 -16.56 -24.70 0.29
CA THR A 11 -15.37 -24.39 1.11
C THR A 11 -14.14 -24.00 0.28
N SER A 12 -14.11 -24.36 -1.00
CA SER A 12 -13.06 -23.98 -1.94
C SER A 12 -13.34 -22.68 -2.68
N VAL A 13 -14.38 -21.91 -2.28
CA VAL A 13 -14.42 -20.47 -2.57
C VAL A 13 -13.22 -19.88 -1.85
N SER A 14 -12.10 -19.96 -2.57
CA SER A 14 -10.78 -19.56 -2.17
C SER A 14 -10.92 -18.15 -1.66
N ILE A 15 -10.64 -17.98 -0.37
CA ILE A 15 -10.42 -16.68 0.21
C ILE A 15 -9.18 -16.13 -0.50
N GLN A 16 -9.40 -15.45 -1.62
CA GLN A 16 -8.34 -14.92 -2.45
C GLN A 16 -7.70 -13.79 -1.66
N GLU A 17 -6.40 -13.90 -1.40
CA GLU A 17 -5.66 -12.86 -0.69
C GLU A 17 -5.61 -11.62 -1.60
N GLN A 18 -6.17 -10.52 -1.09
CA GLN A 18 -6.19 -9.22 -1.73
C GLN A 18 -5.09 -8.36 -1.16
N ILE A 19 -4.17 -7.93 -2.03
CA ILE A 19 -3.10 -7.01 -1.67
C ILE A 19 -3.50 -5.62 -2.14
N ILE A 20 -3.67 -4.69 -1.20
CA ILE A 20 -3.83 -3.27 -1.51
C ILE A 20 -2.46 -2.62 -1.40
N ARG A 21 -1.98 -2.10 -2.54
CA ARG A 21 -0.71 -1.39 -2.60
C ARG A 21 -0.92 0.09 -2.28
N VAL A 22 -0.11 0.53 -1.33
CA VAL A 22 -0.08 1.88 -0.80
C VAL A 22 1.20 2.52 -1.30
N GLY A 23 1.06 3.54 -2.15
CA GLY A 23 2.17 4.38 -2.57
C GLY A 23 2.54 5.34 -1.46
N HIS A 24 3.82 5.48 -1.18
CA HIS A 24 4.34 6.43 -0.20
C HIS A 24 5.43 7.29 -0.86
N LEU A 25 5.29 8.61 -0.79
CA LEU A 25 6.27 9.57 -1.26
C LEU A 25 7.00 10.16 -0.05
N LEU A 26 8.33 10.07 -0.02
CA LEU A 26 9.14 10.49 1.11
C LEU A 26 10.21 11.50 0.68
N PRO A 27 10.29 12.71 1.27
CA PRO A 27 11.37 13.65 1.01
C PRO A 27 12.69 13.15 1.60
N ALA A 28 13.80 13.61 1.03
CA ALA A 28 15.13 13.38 1.56
C ALA A 28 15.39 14.22 2.84
N ASN A 29 14.60 13.98 3.90
CA ASN A 29 14.69 14.66 5.19
C ASN A 29 15.01 13.66 6.32
N PRO A 30 16.16 13.80 7.00
CA PRO A 30 16.56 12.85 8.05
C PRO A 30 15.61 12.83 9.26
N ILE A 31 14.83 13.89 9.49
CA ILE A 31 13.88 13.97 10.62
C ILE A 31 12.76 12.94 10.46
N ILE A 32 12.36 12.64 9.21
CA ILE A 32 11.26 11.73 8.89
C ILE A 32 11.71 10.47 8.14
N ALA A 33 13.02 10.17 8.15
CA ALA A 33 13.59 9.03 7.43
C ALA A 33 12.95 7.67 7.80
N ASN A 34 12.41 7.57 9.02
CA ASN A 34 11.80 6.35 9.54
C ASN A 34 10.31 6.19 9.16
N GLU A 35 9.69 7.17 8.50
CA GLU A 35 8.24 7.15 8.20
C GLU A 35 7.84 5.92 7.38
N ALA A 36 8.67 5.53 6.41
CA ALA A 36 8.44 4.33 5.60
C ALA A 36 8.36 3.05 6.45
N ASP A 37 9.22 2.92 7.47
CA ASP A 37 9.23 1.77 8.35
C ASP A 37 8.08 1.80 9.35
N VAL A 38 7.72 3.00 9.85
CA VAL A 38 6.54 3.19 10.69
C VAL A 38 5.28 2.77 9.95
N LEU A 39 5.09 3.16 8.69
CA LEU A 39 3.94 2.76 7.87
C LEU A 39 3.85 1.24 7.69
N LYS A 40 4.99 0.55 7.46
CA LYS A 40 5.03 -0.91 7.39
C LYS A 40 4.66 -1.56 8.73
N ILE A 41 5.12 -1.00 9.85
CA ILE A 41 4.76 -1.46 11.19
C ILE A 41 3.25 -1.28 11.43
N CYS A 42 2.68 -0.14 11.05
CA CYS A 42 1.25 0.13 11.14
C CYS A 42 0.43 -0.87 10.30
N ALA A 43 0.80 -1.08 9.03
CA ALA A 43 0.14 -2.08 8.17
C ALA A 43 0.14 -3.48 8.80
N ASN A 44 1.26 -3.88 9.40
CA ASN A 44 1.39 -5.16 10.09
C ASN A 44 0.57 -5.21 11.39
N ASP A 45 0.50 -4.12 12.17
CA ASP A 45 -0.31 -4.04 13.39
C ASP A 45 -1.80 -4.18 13.08
N LEU A 46 -2.30 -3.49 12.03
CA LEU A 46 -3.68 -3.59 11.59
C LEU A 46 -4.08 -5.04 11.25
N ARG A 47 -3.17 -5.77 10.58
CA ARG A 47 -3.36 -7.20 10.29
C ARG A 47 -3.35 -8.04 11.58
N LYS A 48 -2.34 -7.87 12.43
CA LYS A 48 -2.18 -8.66 13.68
C LYS A 48 -3.35 -8.50 14.65
N ARG A 49 -3.94 -7.32 14.68
CA ARG A 49 -5.09 -6.99 15.55
C ARG A 49 -6.43 -7.35 14.93
N ASN A 50 -6.45 -7.99 13.76
CA ASN A 50 -7.65 -8.32 13.01
C ASN A 50 -8.54 -7.08 12.73
N ILE A 51 -7.91 -5.91 12.51
CA ILE A 51 -8.62 -4.69 12.09
C ILE A 51 -8.90 -4.77 10.59
N LEU A 52 -7.97 -5.35 9.82
CA LEU A 52 -8.19 -5.65 8.41
C LEU A 52 -9.03 -6.94 8.25
N PRO A 53 -9.80 -7.07 7.16
CA PRO A 53 -10.37 -8.35 6.77
C PRO A 53 -9.30 -9.43 6.68
N PRO A 54 -9.63 -10.71 6.99
CA PRO A 54 -8.65 -11.79 7.10
C PRO A 54 -7.91 -12.11 5.79
N ASN A 55 -8.43 -11.64 4.66
CA ASN A 55 -7.91 -11.86 3.33
C ASN A 55 -7.34 -10.59 2.69
N LEU A 56 -7.08 -9.56 3.49
CA LEU A 56 -6.59 -8.28 3.00
C LEU A 56 -5.25 -7.94 3.65
N THR A 57 -4.26 -7.69 2.80
CA THR A 57 -2.93 -7.24 3.21
C THR A 57 -2.66 -5.86 2.61
N LEU A 58 -2.00 -4.99 3.37
CA LEU A 58 -1.51 -3.69 2.89
C LEU A 58 -0.01 -3.80 2.58
N GLU A 59 0.39 -3.44 1.37
CA GLU A 59 1.79 -3.39 0.93
C GLU A 59 2.20 -1.92 0.75
N VAL A 60 3.19 -1.45 1.52
CA VAL A 60 3.68 -0.07 1.44
C VAL A 60 4.92 0.01 0.55
N ILE A 61 4.85 0.80 -0.52
CA ILE A 61 5.94 1.02 -1.47
C ILE A 61 6.35 2.48 -1.39
N THR A 62 7.59 2.74 -0.97
CA THR A 62 8.10 4.11 -0.80
C THR A 62 8.99 4.53 -1.96
N MET A 63 8.77 5.74 -2.47
CA MET A 63 9.60 6.41 -3.47
C MET A 63 10.04 7.78 -2.95
N GLU A 64 11.14 8.30 -3.48
CA GLU A 64 11.61 9.66 -3.17
C GLU A 64 10.60 10.71 -3.65
N SER A 65 10.58 11.87 -3.01
CA SER A 65 9.85 13.04 -3.47
C SER A 65 10.61 14.33 -3.16
N CYS A 66 10.07 15.46 -3.62
CA CYS A 66 10.52 16.80 -3.24
C CYS A 66 11.89 17.18 -3.81
N LYS A 67 12.13 16.74 -5.04
CA LYS A 67 13.21 17.22 -5.90
C LYS A 67 12.63 17.46 -7.29
N ASP A 68 12.48 18.72 -7.66
CA ASP A 68 11.84 19.12 -8.92
C ASP A 68 10.45 18.46 -9.07
N PHE A 69 10.18 17.81 -10.22
CA PHE A 69 8.92 17.11 -10.51
C PHE A 69 8.93 15.63 -10.12
N ASN A 70 9.95 15.14 -9.40
CA ASN A 70 10.11 13.71 -9.11
C ASN A 70 8.92 13.13 -8.31
N GLY A 71 8.23 13.93 -7.49
CA GLY A 71 7.07 13.48 -6.73
C GLY A 71 5.90 13.08 -7.64
N VAL A 72 5.67 13.86 -8.72
CA VAL A 72 4.63 13.56 -9.71
C VAL A 72 5.03 12.34 -10.54
N GLU A 73 6.29 12.28 -10.98
CA GLU A 73 6.83 11.13 -11.71
C GLU A 73 6.70 9.83 -10.88
N ASN A 74 7.10 9.87 -9.61
CA ASN A 74 7.05 8.72 -8.73
C ASN A 74 5.61 8.35 -8.35
N ALA A 75 4.69 9.31 -8.19
CA ALA A 75 3.28 9.02 -8.03
C ALA A 75 2.71 8.27 -9.25
N ALA A 76 3.05 8.73 -10.47
CA ALA A 76 2.65 8.08 -11.71
C ALA A 76 3.27 6.68 -11.84
N TYR A 77 4.55 6.53 -11.50
CA TYR A 77 5.22 5.22 -11.47
C TYR A 77 4.53 4.25 -10.49
N LEU A 78 4.23 4.70 -9.27
CA LEU A 78 3.49 3.90 -8.29
C LEU A 78 2.09 3.53 -8.78
N HIS A 79 1.40 4.43 -9.47
CA HIS A 79 0.10 4.17 -10.07
C HIS A 79 0.16 3.11 -11.17
N TYR A 80 0.92 3.39 -12.23
CA TYR A 80 0.86 2.61 -13.46
C TYR A 80 1.69 1.34 -13.40
N ILE A 81 2.82 1.34 -12.69
CA ILE A 81 3.73 0.20 -12.63
C ILE A 81 3.44 -0.69 -11.42
N HIS A 82 3.14 -0.07 -10.27
CA HIS A 82 2.88 -0.82 -9.04
C HIS A 82 1.40 -1.00 -8.72
N ASN A 83 0.46 -0.40 -9.46
CA ASN A 83 -0.97 -0.49 -9.16
C ASN A 83 -1.30 -0.03 -7.72
N ALA A 84 -0.62 1.02 -7.25
CA ALA A 84 -0.94 1.68 -6.00
C ALA A 84 -2.31 2.38 -6.12
N THR A 85 -3.12 2.26 -5.08
CA THR A 85 -4.50 2.81 -5.08
C THR A 85 -4.71 3.88 -4.00
N ILE A 86 -3.82 3.91 -3.01
CA ILE A 86 -3.82 4.87 -1.91
C ILE A 86 -2.43 5.49 -1.86
N TYR A 87 -2.36 6.80 -1.65
CA TYR A 87 -1.11 7.55 -1.64
C TYR A 87 -0.94 8.28 -0.32
N PHE A 88 0.18 8.03 0.35
CA PHE A 88 0.68 8.83 1.44
C PHE A 88 1.91 9.60 0.97
N GLY A 89 2.12 10.76 1.54
CA GLY A 89 3.34 11.51 1.38
C GLY A 89 3.14 12.91 1.89
N PRO A 90 4.21 13.64 2.21
CA PRO A 90 4.08 15.06 2.37
C PRO A 90 3.90 15.67 0.97
N GLY A 91 2.88 16.53 0.84
CA GLY A 91 2.83 17.46 -0.27
C GLY A 91 3.99 18.44 -0.11
N CYS A 92 5.03 18.31 -0.93
CA CYS A 92 6.08 19.32 -0.96
C CYS A 92 5.59 20.55 -1.70
N ASN A 93 5.68 21.70 -1.02
CA ASN A 93 5.21 22.97 -1.55
C ASN A 93 6.00 23.43 -2.78
N GLU A 94 7.19 22.89 -3.00
CA GLU A 94 8.05 23.21 -4.16
C GLU A 94 7.39 22.85 -5.50
N GLY A 95 6.43 21.91 -5.52
CA GLY A 95 5.65 21.58 -6.72
C GLY A 95 4.34 22.38 -6.88
N ILE A 96 4.00 23.27 -5.93
CA ILE A 96 2.73 24.04 -5.93
C ILE A 96 2.92 25.46 -6.44
N THR A 97 4.13 26.02 -6.35
CA THR A 97 4.44 27.33 -6.93
C THR A 97 4.82 27.17 -8.41
N ILE A 98 3.80 27.06 -9.25
CA ILE A 98 3.87 27.35 -10.68
C ILE A 98 3.49 28.83 -10.89
#